data_AF-A0A0B1TDE8-F1
#
_entry.id   AF-A0A0B1TDE8-F1
#
_cell.length_a   1.000
_cell.length_b   1.000
_cell.length_c   1.000
_cell.angle_alpha   90.00
_cell.angle_beta   90.00
_cell.angle_gamma   90.00
#
_symmetry.space_group_name_H-M   'P 1'
#
loop_
_entity.id
_entity.type
_entity.pdbx_description
1 polymer ?
#
loop_
_entity_poly.entity_id
_entity_poly.type
_entity_poly.pdbx_seq_one_letter_code
_entity_poly.pdbx_strand_id
1 'polypeptide(L)' 'MLLFAFTVLLLLNVFTQQASGEACVDLASSEECKALWDKDRCLSDIKYAKENCRETCFLCEGMDPSLLEQ' A
#
# COMPACT_ATOMS: atom_id res chain seq x y z
N MET A 1 -22.60 32.15 -20.56
CA MET A 1 -23.33 31.45 -19.48
C MET A 1 -23.01 29.95 -19.47
N LEU A 2 -23.07 29.23 -20.60
CA LEU A 2 -22.73 27.80 -20.69
C LEU A 2 -21.25 27.47 -20.44
N LEU A 3 -20.32 28.36 -20.81
CA LEU A 3 -18.86 28.15 -20.67
C LEU A 3 -18.38 28.00 -19.21
N PHE A 4 -19.08 28.63 -18.27
CA PHE A 4 -18.77 28.50 -16.84
C PHE A 4 -19.15 27.12 -16.27
N ALA A 5 -20.17 26.46 -16.84
CA ALA A 5 -20.55 25.12 -16.41
C ALA A 5 -19.52 24.07 -16.84
N PHE A 6 -18.96 24.20 -18.05
CA PHE A 6 -17.93 23.28 -18.56
C PHE A 6 -16.61 23.38 -17.80
N THR A 7 -16.23 24.58 -17.34
CA THR A 7 -15.00 24.77 -16.55
C THR A 7 -15.11 24.18 -15.14
N VAL A 8 -16.27 24.26 -14.50
CA VAL A 8 -16.52 23.59 -13.20
C VAL A 8 -16.50 22.06 -13.32
N LEU A 9 -17.07 21.51 -14.40
CA LEU A 9 -17.05 20.06 -14.67
C LEU A 9 -15.62 19.51 -14.89
N LEU A 10 -14.75 20.27 -15.55
CA LEU A 10 -13.35 19.87 -15.75
C LEU A 10 -12.53 19.88 -14.46
N LEU A 11 -12.80 20.82 -13.55
CA LEU A 11 -12.12 20.88 -12.25
C LEU A 11 -12.50 19.71 -11.33
N LEU A 12 -13.73 19.21 -11.38
CA LEU A 12 -14.16 18.08 -10.55
C LEU A 12 -13.49 16.75 -10.92
N ASN A 13 -13.16 16.53 -12.20
CA ASN A 13 -12.50 15.29 -12.65
C ASN A 13 -11.02 15.19 -12.20
N VAL A 14 -10.39 16.30 -11.80
CA VAL A 14 -9.00 16.31 -11.33
C VAL A 14 -8.88 15.85 -9.88
N PHE A 15 -9.87 16.10 -9.03
CA PHE A 15 -9.80 15.79 -7.60
C PHE A 15 -10.19 14.34 -7.24
N THR A 16 -10.69 13.56 -8.20
CA THR A 16 -11.16 12.18 -7.96
C THR A 16 -10.21 11.10 -8.47
N GLN A 17 -8.94 11.43 -8.76
CA GLN A 17 -7.88 10.39 -8.75
C GLN A 17 -7.61 9.97 -7.29
N GLN A 18 -8.62 9.38 -6.65
CA GLN A 18 -8.39 8.50 -5.54
C GLN A 18 -7.57 7.35 -6.11
N ALA A 19 -6.29 7.34 -5.77
CA ALA A 19 -5.39 6.24 -6.01
C ALA A 19 -6.15 4.95 -5.65
N SER A 20 -6.53 4.20 -6.67
CA SER A 20 -7.08 2.85 -6.55
C SER A 20 -5.93 1.90 -6.15
N GLY A 21 -5.20 2.27 -5.10
CA GLY A 21 -4.22 1.42 -4.47
C GLY A 21 -4.97 0.48 -3.54
N GLU A 22 -4.85 -0.82 -3.80
CA GLU A 22 -5.28 -1.83 -2.85
C GLU A 22 -4.67 -1.53 -1.48
N ALA A 23 -5.51 -1.46 -0.44
CA ALA A 23 -5.05 -1.14 0.91
C ALA A 23 -3.94 -2.12 1.30
N CYS A 24 -2.75 -1.60 1.61
CA CYS A 24 -1.67 -2.45 2.04
C CYS A 24 -1.82 -2.75 3.52
N VAL A 25 -2.32 -3.95 3.80
CA VAL A 25 -2.54 -4.47 5.15
C VAL A 25 -2.08 -5.91 5.20
N ASP A 26 -1.75 -6.38 6.39
CA ASP A 26 -1.55 -7.80 6.62
C ASP A 26 -2.89 -8.54 6.63
N LEU A 27 -2.95 -9.68 5.92
CA LEU A 27 -4.10 -10.58 5.89
C LEU A 27 -3.97 -11.70 6.92
N ALA A 28 -2.74 -12.10 7.24
CA ALA A 28 -2.46 -13.03 8.32
C ALA A 28 -2.52 -12.33 9.69
N SER A 29 -2.51 -13.13 10.76
CA SER A 29 -2.51 -12.59 12.12
C SER A 29 -1.23 -11.80 12.41
N SER A 30 -1.32 -10.79 13.28
CA SER A 30 -0.16 -9.98 13.68
C SER A 30 0.95 -10.82 14.31
N GLU A 31 0.61 -11.89 15.04
CA GLU A 31 1.61 -12.81 15.62
C GLU A 31 2.39 -13.58 14.54
N GLU A 32 1.70 -13.99 13.48
CA GLU A 32 2.28 -14.77 12.38
C GLU A 32 3.21 -13.90 11.52
N CYS A 33 2.77 -12.71 11.12
CA CYS A 33 3.60 -11.79 10.37
C CYS A 33 4.80 -11.29 11.19
N LYS A 34 4.59 -11.01 12.48
CA LYS A 34 5.68 -10.68 13.41
C LYS A 34 6.70 -11.80 13.52
N ALA A 35 6.25 -13.05 13.62
CA ALA A 35 7.16 -14.19 13.65
C ALA A 35 7.96 -14.35 12.33
N LEU A 36 7.42 -13.91 11.20
CA LEU A 36 8.12 -13.87 9.92
C LEU A 36 9.22 -12.79 9.94
N TRP A 37 8.89 -11.59 10.42
CA TRP A 37 9.83 -10.48 10.58
C TRP A 37 10.96 -10.80 11.56
N ASP A 38 10.61 -11.22 12.78
CA ASP A 38 11.56 -11.50 13.87
C ASP A 38 12.55 -12.63 13.51
N LYS A 39 12.19 -13.51 12.56
CA LYS A 39 13.04 -14.61 12.08
C LYS A 39 13.78 -14.29 10.78
N ASP A 40 13.69 -13.05 10.28
CA ASP A 40 14.26 -12.62 9.00
C ASP A 40 13.80 -13.48 7.81
N ARG A 41 12.53 -13.92 7.85
CA ARG A 41 11.93 -14.83 6.85
C ARG A 41 11.11 -14.12 5.79
N CYS A 42 10.93 -12.80 5.88
CA CYS A 42 10.20 -12.01 4.88
C CYS A 42 10.76 -12.18 3.46
N LEU A 43 12.08 -12.30 3.31
CA LEU A 43 12.73 -12.54 2.00
C LEU A 43 12.81 -14.02 1.63
N SER A 44 13.06 -14.92 2.60
CA SER A 44 13.13 -16.36 2.31
C SER A 44 11.77 -16.95 1.95
N ASP A 45 10.69 -16.42 2.53
CA ASP A 45 9.30 -16.81 2.26
C ASP A 45 8.54 -15.73 1.48
N ILE A 46 9.22 -15.05 0.56
CA ILE A 46 8.71 -13.85 -0.12
C ILE A 46 7.34 -14.03 -0.79
N LYS A 47 7.03 -15.23 -1.27
CA LYS A 47 5.70 -15.50 -1.85
C LYS A 47 4.61 -15.38 -0.78
N TYR A 48 4.81 -16.03 0.35
CA TYR A 48 3.87 -16.01 1.46
C TYR A 48 3.78 -14.61 2.08
N ALA A 49 4.92 -13.94 2.26
CA ALA A 49 4.98 -12.58 2.77
C ALA A 49 4.22 -11.57 1.87
N LYS A 50 4.35 -11.69 0.55
CA LYS A 50 3.61 -10.85 -0.42
C LYS A 50 2.11 -11.09 -0.40
N GLU A 51 1.68 -12.30 -0.07
CA GLU A 51 0.25 -12.64 -0.05
C GLU A 51 -0.40 -12.27 1.29
N ASN A 52 0.32 -12.37 2.40
CA ASN A 52 -0.29 -12.34 3.74
C ASN A 52 0.27 -11.30 4.71
N CYS A 53 1.52 -10.87 4.53
CA CYS A 53 2.25 -10.04 5.50
C CYS A 53 2.92 -8.83 4.83
N ARG A 54 2.22 -8.20 3.87
CA ARG A 54 2.79 -7.14 3.04
C ARG A 54 3.20 -5.91 3.83
N GLU A 55 2.43 -5.54 4.84
CA GLU A 55 2.71 -4.37 5.68
C GLU A 55 3.90 -4.69 6.59
N THR A 56 3.81 -5.76 7.38
CA THR A 56 4.89 -6.16 8.31
C THR A 56 6.21 -6.43 7.60
N CYS A 57 6.20 -6.99 6.38
CA CYS A 57 7.40 -7.26 5.60
C CYS A 57 7.80 -6.12 4.65
N PHE A 58 7.13 -4.96 4.69
CA PHE A 58 7.44 -3.78 3.87
C PHE A 58 7.42 -4.07 2.36
N LEU A 59 6.47 -4.88 1.92
CA LEU A 59 6.24 -5.28 0.53
C LEU A 59 5.11 -4.49 -0.14
N CYS A 60 4.60 -3.46 0.53
CA CYS A 60 3.65 -2.52 -0.05
C CYS A 60 4.29 -1.74 -1.20
N GLU A 61 3.54 -1.50 -2.28
CA GLU A 61 3.98 -0.55 -3.30
C GLU A 61 4.20 0.84 -2.67
N GLY A 62 5.38 1.42 -2.88
CA GLY A 62 5.75 2.72 -2.33
C GLY A 62 6.32 2.70 -0.91
N MET A 63 6.43 1.54 -0.25
CA MET A 63 7.29 1.40 0.93
C MET A 63 8.73 1.19 0.48
N ASP A 64 9.55 2.21 0.65
CA ASP A 64 11.00 2.09 0.49
C ASP A 64 11.58 1.47 1.78
N PRO A 65 12.26 0.31 1.72
CA PRO A 65 12.87 -0.33 2.89
C PRO A 65 13.87 0.58 3.63
N SER A 66 14.40 1.62 3.00
CA SER A 66 15.29 2.60 3.64
C SER A 66 14.60 3.54 4.63
N LEU A 67 13.26 3.59 4.66
CA LEU A 67 12.49 4.40 5.61
C LEU A 67 12.33 3.74 6.99
N LEU A 68 12.78 2.49 7.15
CA LEU A 68 12.80 1.74 8.41
C LEU A 68 13.99 2.09 9.32
N GLU A 69 14.99 2.80 8.82
CA GLU A 69 16.20 3.17 9.57
C GLU A 69 16.12 4.58 10.21
N GLN A 70 14.94 5.00 10.72
CA GLN A 70 14.78 6.24 11.50
C GLN A 70 14.49 5.97 12.98
#